data_AF-A0A429ZHT8-F1
#
_entry.id   AF-A0A429ZHT8-F1
#
_cell.length_a   1.000
_cell.length_b   1.000
_cell.length_c   1.000
_cell.angle_alpha   90.00
_cell.angle_beta   90.00
_cell.angle_gamma   90.00
#
_symmetry.space_group_name_H-M   'P 1'
#
loop_
_entity.id
_entity.type
_entity.pdbx_description
1 polymer ?
#
loop_
_entity_poly.entity_id
_entity_poly.type
_entity_poly.pdbx_seq_one_letter_code
_entity_poly.pdbx_strand_id
1 'polypeptide(L)'
;MRKEKRMQTSKKKKNKITKVLIVLVIILICILSFFFIKSTSKKDINKEVNQTSTLSSSEMQQGKNIREAMNKVVNLYEDPSKKELKENLNASDIKQAKKSIDKLEDGNLKKELNQRLDEIKLKIK
;
A
#
# COMPACT_ATOMS: atom_id res chain seq x y z
N MET A 1 42.76 -46.54 34.31
CA MET A 1 42.94 -46.28 32.85
C MET A 1 41.92 -45.23 32.42
N ARG A 2 42.28 -44.36 31.46
CA ARG A 2 41.80 -42.97 31.28
C ARG A 2 40.37 -42.80 30.71
N LYS A 3 39.59 -42.03 31.47
CA LYS A 3 38.64 -40.95 31.08
C LYS A 3 37.49 -41.25 30.12
N GLU A 4 36.31 -41.32 30.74
CA GLU A 4 35.01 -40.89 30.21
C GLU A 4 35.11 -39.61 29.37
N LYS A 5 34.41 -39.57 28.22
CA LYS A 5 33.94 -38.31 27.63
C LYS A 5 32.47 -38.44 27.24
N ARG A 6 31.66 -38.03 28.22
CA ARG A 6 30.30 -37.51 28.06
C ARG A 6 30.28 -36.53 26.89
N MET A 7 29.63 -36.88 25.78
CA MET A 7 29.21 -35.85 24.82
C MET A 7 28.01 -35.13 25.41
N GLN A 8 28.32 -33.92 25.88
CA GLN A 8 27.38 -32.97 26.45
C GLN A 8 26.36 -32.56 25.40
N THR A 9 25.09 -32.62 25.82
CA THR A 9 23.97 -31.92 25.22
C THR A 9 24.31 -30.44 25.12
N SER A 10 24.51 -29.94 23.89
CA SER A 10 24.67 -28.50 23.69
C SER A 10 23.32 -27.81 23.92
N LYS A 11 23.17 -27.28 25.14
CA LYS A 11 22.12 -26.33 25.50
C LYS A 11 22.29 -25.07 24.63
N LYS A 12 21.67 -25.05 23.45
CA LYS A 12 21.57 -23.83 22.64
C LYS A 12 20.72 -22.80 23.39
N LYS A 13 21.32 -21.63 23.60
CA LYS A 13 20.81 -20.41 24.20
C LYS A 13 19.56 -19.89 23.47
N LYS A 14 18.38 -20.42 23.83
CA LYS A 14 17.07 -20.22 23.17
C LYS A 14 16.24 -19.03 23.70
N ASN A 15 16.87 -18.03 24.32
CA ASN A 15 16.12 -16.98 25.04
C ASN A 15 16.30 -15.59 24.44
N LYS A 16 17.31 -15.38 23.58
CA LYS A 16 17.55 -14.07 22.95
C LYS A 16 16.91 -13.97 21.57
N ILE A 17 17.10 -14.99 20.74
CA ILE A 17 16.56 -15.02 19.37
C ILE A 17 15.03 -15.08 19.38
N THR A 18 14.44 -15.89 20.27
CA THR A 18 12.98 -15.97 20.43
C THR A 18 12.38 -14.64 20.87
N LYS A 19 13.06 -13.91 21.78
CA LYS A 19 12.62 -12.56 22.19
C LYS A 19 12.73 -11.55 21.06
N VAL A 20 13.81 -11.58 20.28
CA VAL A 20 13.97 -10.71 19.09
C VAL A 20 12.90 -11.01 18.05
N LEU A 21 12.59 -12.29 17.80
CA LEU A 21 11.54 -12.70 16.86
C LEU A 21 10.15 -12.21 17.32
N ILE A 22 9.83 -12.35 18.61
CA ILE A 22 8.55 -11.88 19.18
C ILE A 22 8.43 -10.36 19.07
N VAL A 23 9.48 -9.60 19.37
CA VAL A 23 9.47 -8.14 19.24
C VAL A 23 9.28 -7.70 17.78
N LEU A 24 9.91 -8.41 16.83
CA LEU A 24 9.80 -8.11 15.39
C LEU A 24 8.38 -8.39 14.87
N VAL A 25 7.73 -9.45 15.34
CA VAL A 25 6.32 -9.77 15.03
C VAL A 25 5.36 -8.74 15.62
N ILE A 26 5.59 -8.29 16.87
CA ILE A 26 4.76 -7.25 17.50
C ILE A 26 4.87 -5.92 16.74
N ILE A 27 6.07 -5.54 16.30
CA ILE A 27 6.29 -4.33 15.48
C ILE A 27 5.53 -4.43 14.16
N LEU A 28 5.50 -5.60 13.50
CA LEU A 28 4.74 -5.82 12.27
C LEU A 28 3.23 -5.64 12.49
N ILE A 29 2.71 -6.14 13.63
CA ILE A 29 1.29 -6.00 14.00
C ILE A 29 0.95 -4.53 14.30
N CYS A 30 1.82 -3.81 14.98
CA CYS A 30 1.63 -2.37 15.25
C CYS A 30 1.59 -1.54 13.96
N ILE A 31 2.41 -1.86 12.94
CA ILE A 31 2.39 -1.18 11.64
C ILE A 31 1.05 -1.41 10.92
N LEU A 32 0.47 -2.62 11.01
CA LEU A 32 -0.85 -2.92 10.45
C LEU A 32 -1.99 -2.21 11.21
N SER A 33 -1.95 -2.15 12.54
CA SER A 33 -2.94 -1.42 13.35
C SER A 33 -2.86 0.09 13.16
N PHE A 34 -1.66 0.64 12.91
CA PHE A 34 -1.48 2.07 12.63
C PHE A 34 -2.18 2.50 11.34
N PHE A 35 -2.31 1.59 10.37
CA PHE A 35 -3.03 1.83 9.12
C PHE A 35 -4.56 1.85 9.30
N PHE A 36 -5.08 1.28 10.38
CA PHE A 36 -6.52 1.22 10.65
C PHE A 36 -7.04 2.36 11.55
N ILE A 37 -6.18 3.32 11.96
CA ILE A 37 -6.54 4.49 12.78
C ILE A 37 -7.10 5.64 11.90
N LYS A 38 -8.02 5.31 10.99
CA LYS A 38 -9.00 6.28 10.47
C LYS A 38 -10.36 5.63 10.30
N SER A 39 -10.93 5.19 11.41
CA SER A 39 -12.37 4.99 11.54
C SER A 39 -12.87 5.87 12.67
N THR A 40 -13.57 6.92 12.26
CA THR A 40 -14.27 7.88 13.11
C THR A 40 -15.27 7.17 14.02
N SER A 41 -15.32 7.61 15.27
CA SER A 41 -16.19 7.08 16.31
C SER A 41 -17.62 7.66 16.29
N LYS A 42 -18.59 6.78 16.59
CA LYS A 42 -19.95 6.94 17.17
C LYS A 42 -21.12 7.46 16.31
N LYS A 43 -22.14 6.62 16.10
CA LYS A 43 -23.37 6.47 16.93
C LYS A 43 -24.33 5.44 16.30
N ASP A 44 -25.05 4.69 17.14
CA ASP A 44 -26.12 3.76 16.79
C ASP A 44 -27.21 4.36 15.88
N ILE A 45 -27.88 3.50 15.10
CA ILE A 45 -29.36 3.31 15.03
C ILE A 45 -29.75 2.65 13.69
N ASN A 46 -30.45 1.51 13.79
CA ASN A 46 -31.21 0.88 12.72
C ASN A 46 -32.17 1.86 12.03
N LYS A 47 -32.08 2.06 10.71
CA LYS A 47 -33.26 2.15 9.82
C LYS A 47 -32.86 2.03 8.36
N GLU A 48 -33.43 1.02 7.72
CA GLU A 48 -33.62 0.91 6.28
C GLU A 48 -34.30 2.18 5.71
N VAL A 49 -34.10 2.38 4.40
CA VAL A 49 -34.90 3.22 3.48
C VAL A 49 -34.31 4.59 3.13
N ASN A 50 -33.86 4.67 1.86
CA ASN A 50 -33.73 5.84 0.98
C ASN A 50 -32.66 6.89 1.30
N GLN A 51 -31.45 6.68 0.76
CA GLN A 51 -30.56 7.79 0.40
C GLN A 51 -30.30 7.78 -1.12
N THR A 52 -31.26 8.33 -1.86
CA THR A 52 -30.94 9.14 -3.05
C THR A 52 -30.04 10.28 -2.60
N SER A 53 -28.74 10.04 -2.59
CA SER A 53 -27.74 11.04 -2.25
C SER A 53 -27.54 11.91 -3.48
N THR A 54 -27.97 13.15 -3.38
CA THR A 54 -27.61 14.25 -4.29
C THR A 54 -26.09 14.27 -4.49
N LEU A 55 -25.63 13.63 -5.58
CA LEU A 55 -24.25 13.71 -6.03
C LEU A 55 -23.97 15.16 -6.39
N SER A 56 -23.23 15.85 -5.53
CA SER A 56 -22.72 17.17 -5.86
C SER A 56 -21.85 17.04 -7.12
N SER A 57 -22.03 17.93 -8.09
CA SER A 57 -21.27 17.91 -9.36
C SER A 57 -19.75 17.79 -9.14
N SER A 58 -19.26 18.32 -8.01
CA SER A 58 -17.87 18.22 -7.57
C SER A 58 -17.42 16.78 -7.27
N GLU A 59 -18.26 15.98 -6.60
CA GLU A 59 -17.94 14.58 -6.25
C GLU A 59 -17.94 13.69 -7.49
N MET A 60 -18.85 13.96 -8.43
CA MET A 60 -18.91 13.24 -9.70
C MET A 60 -17.70 13.58 -10.59
N GLN A 61 -17.28 14.84 -10.59
CA GLN A 61 -16.08 15.26 -11.32
C GLN A 61 -14.81 14.68 -10.69
N GLN A 62 -14.76 14.63 -9.36
CA GLN A 62 -13.65 14.02 -8.65
C GLN A 62 -13.57 12.51 -8.90
N GLY A 63 -14.70 11.80 -8.94
CA GLY A 63 -14.75 10.39 -9.34
C GLY A 63 -14.21 10.14 -10.76
N LYS A 64 -14.52 11.03 -11.71
CA LYS A 64 -13.97 10.96 -13.07
C LYS A 64 -12.45 11.18 -13.08
N ASN A 65 -11.97 12.19 -12.35
CA ASN A 65 -10.54 12.48 -12.24
C ASN A 65 -9.78 11.29 -11.63
N ILE A 66 -10.33 10.69 -10.57
CA ILE A 66 -9.76 9.48 -9.92
C ILE A 66 -9.62 8.34 -10.92
N ARG A 67 -10.70 8.04 -11.65
CA ARG A 67 -10.71 6.96 -12.64
C ARG A 67 -9.74 7.23 -13.78
N GLU A 68 -9.65 8.47 -14.26
CA GLU A 68 -8.68 8.87 -15.29
C GLU A 68 -7.24 8.67 -14.80
N ALA A 69 -6.92 9.15 -13.60
CA ALA A 69 -5.59 9.03 -13.01
C ALA A 69 -5.18 7.56 -12.80
N MET A 70 -6.08 6.74 -12.26
CA MET A 70 -5.85 5.30 -12.10
C MET A 70 -5.63 4.61 -13.44
N ASN A 71 -6.47 4.88 -14.43
CA ASN A 71 -6.32 4.29 -15.76
C ASN A 71 -4.99 4.68 -16.41
N LYS A 72 -4.58 5.95 -16.29
CA LYS A 72 -3.29 6.40 -16.83
C LYS A 72 -2.10 5.71 -16.15
N VAL A 73 -2.14 5.52 -14.83
CA VAL A 73 -1.09 4.79 -14.10
C VAL A 73 -1.09 3.30 -14.43
N VAL A 74 -2.26 2.67 -14.51
CA VAL A 74 -2.40 1.25 -14.89
C VAL A 74 -1.93 1.02 -16.33
N ASN A 75 -2.17 1.97 -17.24
CA ASN A 75 -1.73 1.88 -18.63
C ASN A 75 -0.20 1.92 -18.81
N LEU A 76 0.57 2.24 -17.76
CA LEU A 76 2.03 2.13 -17.76
C LEU A 76 2.49 0.67 -17.57
N TYR A 77 1.60 -0.21 -17.13
CA TYR A 77 1.86 -1.63 -16.98
C TYR A 77 1.39 -2.40 -18.22
N GLU A 78 2.05 -3.53 -18.48
CA GLU A 78 1.68 -4.44 -19.56
C GLU A 78 0.40 -5.21 -19.20
N ASP A 79 0.25 -5.56 -17.91
CA ASP A 79 -0.85 -6.35 -17.36
C ASP A 79 -1.55 -5.59 -16.22
N PRO A 80 -2.90 -5.65 -16.10
CA PRO A 80 -3.64 -5.16 -14.92
C PRO A 80 -3.10 -5.65 -13.56
N SER A 81 -2.38 -6.76 -13.52
CA SER A 81 -1.67 -7.29 -12.35
C SER A 81 -0.55 -6.38 -11.83
N LYS A 82 -0.16 -5.35 -12.60
CA LYS A 82 0.87 -4.36 -12.23
C LYS A 82 2.22 -4.98 -11.86
N LYS A 83 2.55 -6.12 -12.48
CA LYS A 83 3.81 -6.85 -12.27
C LYS A 83 4.91 -6.36 -13.19
N GLU A 84 4.57 -6.09 -14.44
CA GLU A 84 5.50 -5.71 -15.50
C GLU A 84 5.09 -4.38 -16.13
N LEU A 85 6.10 -3.58 -16.46
CA LEU A 85 5.94 -2.30 -17.13
C LEU A 85 5.98 -2.51 -18.64
N LYS A 86 5.31 -1.64 -19.40
CA LYS A 86 5.39 -1.70 -20.86
C LYS A 86 6.83 -1.47 -21.31
N GLU A 87 7.31 -2.29 -22.25
CA GLU A 87 8.68 -2.21 -22.77
C GLU A 87 8.99 -0.85 -23.41
N ASN A 88 7.99 -0.23 -24.05
CA ASN A 88 8.13 1.03 -24.78
C ASN A 88 7.61 2.25 -23.99
N LEU A 89 7.80 2.24 -22.66
CA LEU A 89 7.41 3.37 -21.81
C LEU A 89 8.25 4.60 -22.09
N ASN A 90 7.60 5.69 -22.49
CA ASN A 90 8.27 6.95 -22.77
C ASN A 90 8.02 7.96 -21.65
N ALA A 91 8.90 8.96 -21.54
CA ALA A 91 8.71 10.09 -20.61
C ALA A 91 7.37 10.82 -20.81
N SER A 92 6.82 10.78 -22.04
CA SER A 92 5.49 11.31 -22.36
C SER A 92 4.38 10.58 -21.60
N ASP A 93 4.43 9.25 -21.50
CA ASP A 93 3.41 8.45 -20.82
C ASP A 93 3.41 8.72 -19.31
N ILE A 94 4.61 8.79 -18.73
CA ILE A 94 4.81 9.17 -17.33
C ILE A 94 4.27 10.59 -17.07
N LYS A 95 4.55 11.54 -17.97
CA LYS A 95 4.06 12.93 -17.85
C LYS A 95 2.54 13.01 -17.95
N GLN A 96 1.92 12.21 -18.82
CA GLN A 96 0.46 12.14 -18.92
C GLN A 96 -0.17 11.59 -17.64
N ALA A 97 0.39 10.51 -17.09
CA ALA A 97 -0.10 9.95 -15.83
C ALA A 97 0.07 10.95 -14.68
N LYS A 98 1.21 11.64 -14.60
CA LYS A 98 1.43 12.72 -13.63
C LYS A 98 0.37 13.83 -13.74
N LYS A 99 0.09 14.30 -14.96
CA LYS A 99 -0.91 15.34 -15.20
C LYS A 99 -2.31 14.92 -14.74
N SER A 100 -2.70 13.67 -14.94
CA SER A 100 -4.00 13.16 -14.46
C SER A 100 -4.03 13.02 -12.93
N ILE A 101 -2.92 12.63 -12.29
CA ILE A 101 -2.80 12.61 -10.82
C ILE A 101 -2.87 14.03 -10.24
N ASP A 102 -2.28 15.02 -10.89
CA ASP A 102 -2.27 16.40 -10.41
C ASP A 102 -3.67 17.04 -10.39
N LYS A 103 -4.62 16.53 -11.19
CA LYS A 103 -6.05 16.92 -11.15
C LYS A 103 -6.79 16.41 -9.91
N LEU A 104 -6.21 15.47 -9.16
CA LEU A 104 -6.81 14.98 -7.93
C LEU A 104 -6.61 16.01 -6.82
N GLU A 105 -7.66 16.19 -6.02
CA GLU A 105 -7.53 16.83 -4.70
C GLU A 105 -6.43 16.17 -3.87
N ASP A 106 -5.81 16.99 -3.02
CA ASP A 106 -4.73 16.52 -2.16
C ASP A 106 -5.26 15.52 -1.13
N GLY A 107 -4.65 14.35 -1.11
CA GLY A 107 -5.09 13.25 -0.27
C GLY A 107 -4.17 12.04 -0.39
N ASN A 108 -4.51 10.99 0.35
CA ASN A 108 -3.71 9.75 0.36
C ASN A 108 -3.62 9.12 -1.03
N LEU A 109 -4.71 9.13 -1.78
CA LEU A 109 -4.75 8.56 -3.13
C LEU A 109 -3.77 9.26 -4.08
N LYS A 110 -3.77 10.60 -4.11
CA LYS A 110 -2.82 11.38 -4.92
C LYS A 110 -1.37 11.07 -4.54
N LYS A 111 -1.08 10.96 -3.24
CA LYS A 111 0.27 10.60 -2.75
C LYS A 111 0.68 9.21 -3.20
N GLU A 112 -0.19 8.22 -3.05
CA GLU A 112 0.08 6.84 -3.45
C GLU A 112 0.31 6.71 -4.96
N LEU A 113 -0.52 7.36 -5.79
CA LEU A 113 -0.34 7.35 -7.24
C LEU A 113 0.97 8.03 -7.65
N ASN A 114 1.37 9.11 -6.96
CA ASN A 114 2.66 9.75 -7.19
C ASN A 114 3.84 8.85 -6.81
N GLN A 115 3.77 8.18 -5.65
CA GLN A 115 4.80 7.22 -5.24
C GLN A 115 4.98 6.10 -6.27
N ARG A 116 3.86 5.50 -6.73
CA ARG A 116 3.88 4.49 -7.80
C ARG A 116 4.52 5.04 -9.07
N LEU A 117 4.18 6.26 -9.46
CA LEU A 117 4.75 6.90 -10.65
C LEU A 117 6.27 7.13 -10.51
N ASP A 118 6.73 7.51 -9.32
CA ASP A 118 8.15 7.72 -9.05
C ASP A 118 8.93 6.39 -9.01
N GLU A 119 8.35 5.32 -8.46
CA GLU A 119 8.92 3.97 -8.57
C GLU A 119 9.06 3.52 -10.04
N ILE A 120 8.06 3.79 -10.88
CA ILE A 120 8.12 3.49 -12.31
C ILE A 120 9.27 4.25 -12.98
N LYS A 121 9.41 5.56 -12.69
CA LYS A 121 10.52 6.38 -13.21
C LYS A 121 11.89 5.82 -12.85
N LEU A 122 12.04 5.27 -11.65
CA LEU A 122 13.30 4.65 -11.21
C LEU A 122 13.60 3.34 -11.93
N LYS A 123 12.58 2.60 -12.40
CA LYS A 123 12.74 1.33 -13.11
C LYS A 123 13.06 1.49 -14.60
N ILE A 124 12.60 2.58 -15.21
CA ILE A 124 12.83 2.85 -16.65
C ILE A 124 14.09 3.69 -16.92
N LYS A 125 14.76 4.17 -15.87
CA LYS A 125 15.99 4.96 -15.95
C LYS A 125 17.20 4.04 -15.84
#